data_AF-A0A0F9UE22-F1
#
_entry.id   AF-A0A0F9UE22-F1
#
_cell.length_a   1.000
_cell.length_b   1.000
_cell.length_c   1.000
_cell.angle_alpha   90.00
_cell.angle_beta   90.00
_cell.angle_gamma   90.00
#
_symmetry.space_group_name_H-M   'P 1'
#
loop_
_entity.id
_entity.type
_entity.pdbx_description
1 polymer ?
#
loop_
_entity_poly.entity_id
_entity_poly.type
_entity_poly.pdbx_seq_one_letter_code
_entity_poly.pdbx_strand_id
1 'polypeptide(L)'
;MSNRIAIDDQPISATFFGEGRWLTDFITPNSIDIEGIYKDLTQGVPVLEDRIAVLHNYVASGIRYTKFVKGRLWIDGKSSVQDDLWNLPSITARVKVGNCANKAFLMTSLLRQELSSSQVHCVLGNLYNGKAGGHAWVQVTLNGEDFIVETTRPDVQTLVSVANTERYEAVHLFNDEGAYAIEGRTVMEPMTACFSTWLSDYLNWSYIEGRK
;
A
#
# COMPACT_ATOMS: atom_id res chain seq x y z
N MET A 1 14.39 9.22 -14.31
CA MET A 1 12.98 8.97 -13.99
C MET A 1 12.70 7.54 -14.37
N SER A 2 12.21 6.73 -13.44
CA SER A 2 11.86 5.34 -13.72
C SER A 2 10.72 5.31 -14.75
N ASN A 3 10.84 4.50 -15.81
CA ASN A 3 9.75 4.30 -16.78
C ASN A 3 8.56 3.65 -16.08
N ARG A 4 7.48 4.42 -15.92
CA ARG A 4 6.21 3.93 -15.38
C ARG A 4 5.32 3.47 -16.53
N ILE A 5 4.78 2.26 -16.41
CA ILE A 5 3.83 1.68 -17.35
C ILE A 5 2.47 1.67 -16.65
N ALA A 6 1.47 2.32 -17.23
CA ALA A 6 0.10 2.26 -16.72
C ALA A 6 -0.42 0.82 -16.83
N ILE A 7 -1.18 0.38 -15.83
CA ILE A 7 -1.74 -0.96 -15.79
C ILE A 7 -3.25 -0.84 -15.60
N ASP A 8 -3.99 -1.21 -16.64
CA ASP A 8 -5.45 -1.10 -16.67
C ASP A 8 -6.18 -2.37 -16.18
N ASP A 9 -5.46 -3.48 -16.01
CA ASP A 9 -6.00 -4.76 -15.51
C ASP A 9 -5.21 -5.24 -14.28
N GLN A 10 -5.84 -5.16 -13.10
CA GLN A 10 -5.18 -5.29 -11.80
C GLN A 10 -5.87 -6.27 -10.83
N PRO A 11 -6.31 -7.48 -11.24
CA PRO A 11 -7.05 -8.36 -10.34
C PRO A 11 -6.15 -8.86 -9.20
N ILE A 12 -6.58 -8.59 -7.96
CA ILE A 12 -5.94 -9.03 -6.72
C ILE A 12 -6.69 -10.24 -6.15
N SER A 13 -5.96 -11.24 -5.66
CA SER A 13 -6.54 -12.45 -5.05
C SER A 13 -6.50 -12.46 -3.53
N ALA A 14 -5.77 -11.54 -2.90
CA ALA A 14 -5.75 -11.32 -1.45
C ALA A 14 -7.01 -10.60 -0.92
N THR A 15 -8.19 -10.89 -1.49
CA THR A 15 -9.47 -10.26 -1.14
C THR A 15 -10.25 -11.11 -0.16
N PHE A 16 -11.28 -10.54 0.49
CA PHE A 16 -12.04 -11.21 1.57
C PHE A 16 -12.70 -12.52 1.13
N PHE A 17 -12.99 -12.69 -0.17
CA PHE A 17 -13.65 -13.88 -0.74
C PHE A 17 -13.12 -14.32 -2.11
N GLY A 18 -11.89 -13.97 -2.48
CA GLY A 18 -11.37 -14.23 -3.83
C GLY A 18 -12.15 -13.49 -4.93
N GLU A 19 -12.98 -12.52 -4.55
CA GLU A 19 -13.56 -11.53 -5.45
C GLU A 19 -12.43 -10.78 -6.15
N GLY A 20 -12.51 -10.60 -7.47
CA GLY A 20 -11.54 -9.79 -8.20
C GLY A 20 -11.71 -8.33 -7.80
N ARG A 21 -10.73 -7.76 -7.12
CA ARG A 21 -10.64 -6.31 -6.86
C ARG A 21 -9.44 -5.74 -7.58
N TRP A 22 -9.54 -4.48 -7.98
CA TRP A 22 -8.41 -3.75 -8.51
C TRP A 22 -7.58 -3.17 -7.36
N LEU A 23 -6.28 -2.93 -7.61
CA LEU A 23 -5.42 -2.23 -6.66
C LEU A 23 -6.02 -0.89 -6.22
N THR A 24 -6.63 -0.17 -7.17
CA THR A 24 -7.25 1.13 -6.93
C THR A 24 -8.40 1.06 -5.91
N ASP A 25 -9.10 -0.07 -5.82
CA ASP A 25 -10.23 -0.26 -4.90
C ASP A 25 -9.81 -0.31 -3.42
N PHE A 26 -8.52 -0.52 -3.15
CA PHE A 26 -7.98 -0.54 -1.80
C PHE A 26 -7.64 0.83 -1.25
N ILE A 27 -7.71 1.88 -2.08
CA ILE A 27 -7.43 3.25 -1.69
C ILE A 27 -8.76 4.00 -1.73
N THR A 28 -9.29 4.36 -0.56
CA THR A 28 -10.65 4.88 -0.42
C THR A 28 -10.67 6.22 0.32
N PRO A 29 -10.07 7.28 -0.25
CA PRO A 29 -10.03 8.59 0.40
C PRO A 29 -11.44 9.14 0.65
N ASN A 30 -12.34 9.02 -0.31
CA ASN A 30 -13.70 9.59 -0.23
C ASN A 30 -14.67 8.80 0.66
N SER A 31 -14.17 7.94 1.55
CA SER A 31 -15.01 7.24 2.51
C SER A 31 -15.17 8.11 3.76
N ILE A 32 -16.41 8.23 4.25
CA ILE A 32 -16.77 9.07 5.40
C ILE A 32 -15.90 8.77 6.63
N ASP A 33 -15.58 7.50 6.86
CA ASP A 33 -14.72 7.10 7.97
C ASP A 33 -13.30 7.68 7.84
N ILE A 34 -12.74 7.70 6.63
CA ILE A 34 -11.39 8.21 6.37
C ILE A 34 -11.35 9.73 6.44
N GLU A 35 -12.36 10.41 5.87
CA GLU A 35 -12.52 11.86 5.99
C GLU A 35 -12.61 12.29 7.47
N GLY A 36 -13.43 11.57 8.25
CA GLY A 36 -13.58 11.81 9.69
C GLY A 36 -12.27 11.64 10.46
N ILE A 37 -11.57 10.53 10.25
CA ILE A 37 -10.27 10.25 10.89
C ILE A 37 -9.24 11.33 10.52
N TYR A 38 -9.14 11.69 9.24
CA TYR A 38 -8.20 12.71 8.79
C TYR A 38 -8.49 14.06 9.48
N LYS A 39 -9.75 14.50 9.47
CA LYS A 39 -10.16 15.75 10.10
C LYS A 39 -9.84 15.76 11.59
N ASP A 40 -10.22 14.70 12.32
CA ASP A 40 -10.01 14.60 13.76
C ASP A 40 -8.53 14.66 14.14
N LEU A 41 -7.65 14.06 13.32
CA LEU A 41 -6.21 14.01 13.57
C LEU A 41 -5.48 15.31 13.19
N THR A 42 -5.94 15.98 12.14
CA THR A 42 -5.19 17.10 11.53
C THR A 42 -5.77 18.47 11.82
N GLN A 43 -6.98 18.55 12.38
CA GLN A 43 -7.58 19.82 12.75
C GLN A 43 -6.68 20.59 13.72
N GLY A 44 -6.30 21.81 13.33
CA GLY A 44 -5.41 22.66 14.12
C GLY A 44 -3.91 22.41 13.91
N VAL A 45 -3.52 21.52 12.99
CA VAL A 45 -2.12 21.28 12.61
C VAL A 45 -1.83 21.99 11.27
N PRO A 46 -1.18 23.16 11.27
CA PRO A 46 -1.13 24.02 10.08
C PRO A 46 -0.10 23.57 9.04
N VAL A 47 0.97 22.92 9.48
CA VAL A 47 2.08 22.50 8.62
C VAL A 47 1.79 21.11 8.04
N LEU A 48 1.99 20.95 6.74
CA LEU A 48 1.72 19.69 6.03
C LEU A 48 2.58 18.55 6.59
N GLU A 49 3.86 18.78 6.77
CA GLU A 49 4.82 17.79 7.28
C GLU A 49 4.42 17.31 8.69
N ASP A 50 3.93 18.21 9.54
CA ASP A 50 3.41 17.87 10.87
C ASP A 50 2.13 17.04 10.77
N ARG A 51 1.22 17.35 9.82
CA ARG A 51 0.03 16.51 9.56
C ARG A 51 0.43 15.11 9.11
N ILE A 52 1.37 14.99 8.17
CA ILE A 52 1.91 13.71 7.72
C ILE A 52 2.49 12.93 8.90
N ALA A 53 3.22 13.60 9.81
CA ALA A 53 3.77 12.96 11.01
C ALA A 53 2.69 12.49 11.99
N VAL A 54 1.63 13.27 12.21
CA VAL A 54 0.50 12.87 13.04
C VAL A 54 -0.22 11.66 12.45
N LEU A 55 -0.50 11.68 11.14
CA LEU A 55 -1.13 10.56 10.43
C LEU A 55 -0.24 9.31 10.46
N HIS A 56 1.06 9.46 10.23
CA HIS A 56 2.03 8.37 10.33
C HIS A 56 2.03 7.76 11.73
N ASN A 57 2.13 8.57 12.78
CA ASN A 57 2.11 8.05 14.15
C ASN A 57 0.78 7.33 14.47
N TYR A 58 -0.35 7.86 14.02
CA TYR A 58 -1.65 7.19 14.15
C TYR A 58 -1.65 5.81 13.49
N VAL A 59 -1.16 5.69 12.25
CA VAL A 59 -1.13 4.39 11.56
C VAL A 59 -0.06 3.48 12.14
N ALA A 60 1.15 3.98 12.33
CA ALA A 60 2.32 3.21 12.75
C ALA A 60 2.16 2.68 14.18
N SER A 61 1.76 3.53 15.12
CA SER A 61 1.61 3.20 16.53
C SER A 61 0.20 2.69 16.88
N GLY A 62 -0.83 3.21 16.21
CA GLY A 62 -2.23 2.90 16.53
C GLY A 62 -2.78 1.63 15.88
N ILE A 63 -2.13 1.12 14.82
CA ILE A 63 -2.54 -0.13 14.15
C ILE A 63 -1.51 -1.23 14.47
N ARG A 64 -1.94 -2.27 15.18
CA ARG A 64 -1.08 -3.40 15.52
C ARG A 64 -0.66 -4.15 14.25
N TYR A 65 0.65 -4.30 14.07
CA TYR A 65 1.20 -5.06 12.94
C TYR A 65 1.03 -6.57 13.16
N THR A 66 0.58 -7.27 12.12
CA THR A 66 0.62 -8.73 12.02
C THR A 66 1.11 -9.10 10.62
N LYS A 67 1.94 -10.14 10.50
CA LYS A 67 2.49 -10.54 9.21
C LYS A 67 1.39 -10.97 8.23
N PHE A 68 0.40 -11.71 8.74
CA PHE A 68 -0.74 -12.19 7.96
C PHE A 68 -2.01 -11.83 8.71
N VAL A 69 -2.95 -11.20 8.00
CA VAL A 69 -4.29 -10.95 8.52
C VAL A 69 -5.19 -12.11 8.10
N LYS A 70 -5.91 -12.70 9.06
CA LYS A 70 -6.84 -13.79 8.78
C LYS A 70 -8.26 -13.28 8.89
N GLY A 71 -9.03 -13.41 7.81
CA GLY A 71 -10.46 -13.12 7.78
C GLY A 71 -11.26 -14.40 8.01
N ARG A 72 -12.34 -14.31 8.78
CA ARG A 72 -13.29 -15.42 8.94
C ARG A 72 -14.71 -14.89 8.82
N LEU A 73 -15.43 -15.38 7.83
CA LEU A 73 -16.85 -15.09 7.65
C LEU A 73 -17.66 -16.30 8.09
N TRP A 74 -18.76 -16.06 8.79
CA TRP A 74 -19.77 -17.07 9.12
C TRP A 74 -21.12 -16.66 8.56
N ILE A 75 -21.71 -17.51 7.70
CA ILE A 75 -23.07 -17.35 7.16
C ILE A 75 -23.78 -18.69 7.24
N ASP A 76 -24.96 -18.74 7.84
CA ASP A 76 -25.84 -19.92 7.91
C ASP A 76 -25.12 -21.21 8.32
N GLY A 77 -24.28 -21.13 9.37
CA GLY A 77 -23.52 -22.27 9.90
C GLY A 77 -22.32 -22.70 9.05
N LYS A 78 -22.03 -22.01 7.94
CA LYS A 78 -20.84 -22.23 7.12
C LYS A 78 -19.79 -21.16 7.43
N SER A 79 -18.52 -21.56 7.48
CA SER A 79 -17.40 -20.64 7.65
C SER A 79 -16.49 -20.63 6.43
N SER A 80 -16.12 -19.44 5.95
CA SER A 80 -15.03 -19.24 4.99
C SER A 80 -13.86 -18.55 5.68
N VAL A 81 -12.63 -18.95 5.33
CA VAL A 81 -11.40 -18.40 5.89
C VAL A 81 -10.52 -17.91 4.75
N GLN A 82 -10.06 -16.66 4.85
CA GLN A 82 -9.04 -16.11 3.98
C GLN A 82 -7.75 -15.92 4.79
N ASP A 83 -6.68 -16.56 4.33
CA ASP A 83 -5.34 -16.31 4.82
C ASP A 83 -4.71 -15.16 4.00
N ASP A 84 -4.12 -14.19 4.71
CA ASP A 84 -3.54 -12.95 4.18
C ASP A 84 -4.53 -12.00 3.49
N LEU A 85 -5.56 -11.64 4.25
CA LEU A 85 -6.59 -10.70 3.86
C LEU A 85 -6.06 -9.27 3.69
N TRP A 86 -6.39 -8.66 2.56
CA TRP A 86 -6.29 -7.21 2.39
C TRP A 86 -7.59 -6.51 2.81
N ASN A 87 -7.51 -5.73 3.89
CA ASN A 87 -8.63 -4.95 4.40
C ASN A 87 -8.74 -3.61 3.66
N LEU A 88 -9.97 -3.11 3.53
CA LEU A 88 -10.20 -1.71 3.20
C LEU A 88 -9.65 -0.78 4.31
N PRO A 89 -9.30 0.47 3.99
CA PRO A 89 -8.83 1.46 4.94
C PRO A 89 -9.73 1.63 6.17
N SER A 90 -11.05 1.76 5.99
CA SER A 90 -12.02 1.91 7.08
C SER A 90 -12.05 0.69 8.01
N ILE A 91 -11.98 -0.51 7.43
CA ILE A 91 -11.91 -1.77 8.20
C ILE A 91 -10.62 -1.80 9.02
N THR A 92 -9.48 -1.50 8.40
CA THR A 92 -8.17 -1.46 9.07
C THR A 92 -8.18 -0.48 10.25
N ALA A 93 -8.74 0.72 10.02
CA ALA A 93 -8.87 1.75 11.05
C ALA A 93 -9.80 1.32 12.19
N ARG A 94 -10.83 0.52 11.93
CA ARG A 94 -11.78 0.03 12.94
C ARG A 94 -11.23 -1.14 13.75
N VAL A 95 -10.63 -2.14 13.09
CA VAL A 95 -10.14 -3.35 13.76
C VAL A 95 -8.77 -3.17 14.41
N LYS A 96 -8.04 -2.09 14.06
CA LYS A 96 -6.73 -1.72 14.60
C LYS A 96 -5.67 -2.83 14.46
N VAL A 97 -5.79 -3.65 13.42
CA VAL A 97 -4.85 -4.71 13.06
C VAL A 97 -4.64 -4.71 11.55
N GLY A 98 -3.39 -4.81 11.10
CA GLY A 98 -3.06 -4.86 9.67
C GLY A 98 -1.66 -5.39 9.39
N ASN A 99 -1.46 -5.92 8.18
CA ASN A 99 -0.14 -6.21 7.62
C ASN A 99 0.45 -4.96 6.94
N CYS A 100 1.59 -5.10 6.25
CA CYS A 100 2.23 -3.97 5.56
C CYS A 100 1.30 -3.33 4.52
N ALA A 101 0.58 -4.15 3.74
CA ALA A 101 -0.36 -3.67 2.73
C ALA A 101 -1.51 -2.88 3.37
N ASN A 102 -2.20 -3.42 4.38
CA ASN A 102 -3.33 -2.73 5.01
C ASN A 102 -2.95 -1.38 5.62
N LYS A 103 -1.78 -1.33 6.28
CA LYS A 103 -1.29 -0.09 6.88
C LYS A 103 -0.92 0.94 5.81
N ALA A 104 -0.30 0.51 4.71
CA ALA A 104 -0.03 1.37 3.56
C ALA A 104 -1.33 1.89 2.92
N PHE A 105 -2.36 1.04 2.74
CA PHE A 105 -3.65 1.45 2.16
C PHE A 105 -4.34 2.51 2.99
N LEU A 106 -4.37 2.31 4.31
CA LEU A 106 -4.92 3.29 5.24
C LEU A 106 -4.14 4.61 5.17
N MET A 107 -2.81 4.56 5.21
CA MET A 107 -1.99 5.77 5.18
C MET A 107 -2.12 6.53 3.85
N THR A 108 -2.08 5.83 2.71
CA THR A 108 -2.30 6.44 1.38
C THR A 108 -3.68 7.10 1.31
N SER A 109 -4.74 6.44 1.79
CA SER A 109 -6.10 7.00 1.77
C SER A 109 -6.25 8.25 2.65
N LEU A 110 -5.57 8.29 3.81
CA LEU A 110 -5.53 9.45 4.68
C LEU A 110 -4.78 10.63 4.02
N LEU A 111 -3.62 10.37 3.41
CA LEU A 111 -2.84 11.41 2.74
C LEU A 111 -3.53 11.96 1.49
N ARG A 112 -4.32 11.14 0.79
CA ARG A 112 -5.12 11.54 -0.37
C ARG A 112 -6.23 12.56 -0.04
N GLN A 113 -6.50 12.83 1.23
CA GLN A 113 -7.40 13.92 1.66
C GLN A 113 -6.86 15.31 1.33
N GLU A 114 -5.54 15.47 1.23
CA GLU A 114 -4.91 16.76 0.96
C GLU A 114 -3.88 16.73 -0.19
N LEU A 115 -3.26 15.57 -0.43
CA LEU A 115 -2.30 15.39 -1.52
C LEU A 115 -3.00 14.88 -2.77
N SER A 116 -2.62 15.42 -3.93
CA SER A 116 -3.16 14.98 -5.22
C SER A 116 -2.72 13.55 -5.57
N SER A 117 -3.42 12.91 -6.51
CA SER A 117 -3.10 11.56 -6.97
C SER A 117 -1.70 11.46 -7.59
N SER A 118 -1.15 12.53 -8.15
CA SER A 118 0.24 12.51 -8.64
C SER A 118 1.27 12.54 -7.51
N GLN A 119 0.88 12.98 -6.30
CA GLN A 119 1.79 13.19 -5.17
C GLN A 119 1.83 12.05 -4.17
N VAL A 120 0.88 11.12 -4.17
CA VAL A 120 0.88 10.03 -3.20
C VAL A 120 0.42 8.72 -3.81
N HIS A 121 1.20 7.68 -3.54
CA HIS A 121 0.98 6.32 -4.03
C HIS A 121 1.21 5.32 -2.90
N CYS A 122 0.36 4.32 -2.80
CA CYS A 122 0.74 3.07 -2.16
C CYS A 122 1.74 2.36 -3.08
N VAL A 123 2.79 1.82 -2.51
CA VAL A 123 3.83 1.09 -3.23
C VAL A 123 3.82 -0.36 -2.79
N LEU A 124 3.79 -1.27 -3.76
CA LEU A 124 4.14 -2.67 -3.56
C LEU A 124 5.51 -2.88 -4.19
N GLY A 125 6.45 -3.41 -3.44
CA GLY A 125 7.81 -3.59 -3.93
C GLY A 125 8.64 -4.47 -3.04
N ASN A 126 9.94 -4.27 -3.11
CA ASN A 126 10.93 -5.14 -2.50
C ASN A 126 11.67 -4.42 -1.38
N LEU A 127 11.84 -5.12 -0.25
CA LEU A 127 12.64 -4.63 0.88
C LEU A 127 13.85 -5.55 1.12
N TYR A 128 15.06 -5.03 0.94
CA TYR A 128 16.32 -5.76 1.08
C TYR A 128 16.90 -5.63 2.50
N ASN A 129 16.29 -6.32 3.47
CA ASN A 129 16.69 -6.22 4.88
C ASN A 129 17.56 -7.38 5.42
N GLY A 130 18.24 -8.12 4.53
CA GLY A 130 18.99 -9.34 4.86
C GLY A 130 18.20 -10.63 4.58
N LYS A 131 16.89 -10.52 4.33
CA LYS A 131 16.07 -11.51 3.61
C LYS A 131 15.25 -10.74 2.59
N ALA A 132 15.36 -11.14 1.33
CA ALA A 132 14.60 -10.52 0.26
C ALA A 132 13.12 -10.89 0.41
N GLY A 133 12.21 -9.92 0.32
CA GLY A 133 10.78 -10.18 0.41
C GLY A 133 9.91 -9.00 -0.04
N GLY A 134 8.69 -9.33 -0.46
CA GLY A 134 7.68 -8.35 -0.83
C GLY A 134 7.25 -7.51 0.37
N HIS A 135 7.07 -6.21 0.14
CA HIS A 135 6.71 -5.22 1.16
C HIS A 135 5.82 -4.12 0.58
N ALA A 136 5.08 -3.44 1.45
CA ALA A 136 4.25 -2.30 1.10
C ALA A 136 4.55 -1.10 1.97
N TRP A 137 4.62 0.06 1.34
CA TRP A 137 4.84 1.36 1.98
C TRP A 137 4.09 2.45 1.21
N VAL A 138 4.17 3.69 1.67
CA VAL A 138 3.63 4.84 0.94
C VAL A 138 4.77 5.68 0.38
N GLN A 139 4.67 6.07 -0.89
CA GLN A 139 5.55 7.07 -1.48
C GLN A 139 4.81 8.40 -1.61
N VAL A 140 5.47 9.47 -1.18
CA VAL A 140 4.97 10.85 -1.25
C VAL A 140 5.95 11.73 -2.02
N THR A 141 5.46 12.51 -2.97
CA THR A 141 6.26 13.50 -3.72
C THR A 141 5.96 14.90 -3.19
N LEU A 142 6.94 15.51 -2.52
CA LEU A 142 6.86 16.87 -1.96
C LEU A 142 7.97 17.72 -2.57
N ASN A 143 7.63 18.90 -3.10
CA ASN A 143 8.60 19.83 -3.69
C ASN A 143 9.52 19.20 -4.76
N GLY A 144 9.00 18.21 -5.50
CA GLY A 144 9.74 17.48 -6.53
C GLY A 144 10.66 16.36 -6.01
N GLU A 145 10.69 16.11 -4.71
CA GLU A 145 11.44 15.01 -4.09
C GLU A 145 10.50 13.89 -3.63
N ASP A 146 10.91 12.65 -3.86
CA ASP A 146 10.18 11.45 -3.44
C ASP A 146 10.64 11.00 -2.05
N PHE A 147 9.67 10.73 -1.17
CA PHE A 147 9.86 10.26 0.19
C PHE A 147 9.12 8.94 0.42
N ILE A 148 9.70 8.07 1.24
CA ILE A 148 9.08 6.87 1.80
C ILE A 148 8.45 7.23 3.15
N VAL A 149 7.22 6.78 3.34
CA VAL A 149 6.50 6.78 4.62
C VAL A 149 6.26 5.33 5.05
N GLU A 150 7.12 4.85 5.96
CA GLU A 150 7.11 3.47 6.45
C GLU A 150 6.24 3.35 7.71
N THR A 151 5.14 2.60 7.63
CA THR A 151 4.13 2.51 8.72
C THR A 151 4.19 1.22 9.51
N THR A 152 5.00 0.24 9.12
CA THR A 152 5.17 -1.01 9.89
C THR A 152 6.04 -0.83 11.12
N ARG A 153 6.74 0.30 11.22
CA ARG A 153 7.62 0.67 12.33
C ARG A 153 7.28 2.08 12.82
N PRO A 154 6.94 2.27 14.11
CA PRO A 154 6.70 3.60 14.66
C PRO A 154 8.01 4.33 15.04
N ASP A 155 9.14 3.63 15.09
CA ASP A 155 10.43 4.14 15.53
C ASP A 155 11.30 4.74 14.40
N VAL A 156 10.77 4.80 13.18
CA VAL A 156 11.47 5.37 12.02
C VAL A 156 11.00 6.79 11.73
N GLN A 157 11.85 7.57 11.07
CA GLN A 157 11.47 8.89 10.60
C GLN A 157 10.28 8.80 9.63
N THR A 158 9.33 9.72 9.79
CA THR A 158 8.10 9.79 8.98
C THR A 158 8.37 9.90 7.48
N LEU A 159 9.27 10.80 7.10
CA LEU A 159 9.64 11.07 5.71
C LEU A 159 11.12 10.73 5.53
N VAL A 160 11.39 9.69 4.74
CA VAL A 160 12.75 9.29 4.39
C VAL A 160 12.94 9.46 2.89
N SER A 161 13.89 10.27 2.47
CA SER A 161 14.16 10.50 1.05
C SER A 161 14.46 9.18 0.33
N VAL A 162 13.79 8.93 -0.80
CA VAL A 162 14.00 7.71 -1.61
C VAL A 162 15.47 7.61 -2.05
N ALA A 163 16.12 8.74 -2.34
CA ALA A 163 17.52 8.81 -2.72
C ALA A 163 18.48 8.22 -1.67
N ASN A 164 18.05 8.16 -0.40
CA ASN A 164 18.83 7.64 0.72
C ASN A 164 18.39 6.23 1.14
N THR A 165 17.60 5.52 0.32
CA THR A 165 16.99 4.23 0.69
C THR A 165 17.27 3.12 -0.32
N GLU A 166 18.54 2.73 -0.46
CA GLU A 166 18.97 1.65 -1.37
C GLU A 166 18.29 0.30 -1.12
N ARG A 167 17.69 0.10 0.08
CA ARG A 167 17.03 -1.14 0.46
C ARG A 167 15.59 -1.25 -0.04
N TYR A 168 15.00 -0.18 -0.55
CA TYR A 168 13.63 -0.17 -1.05
C TYR A 168 13.63 -0.08 -2.56
N GLU A 169 12.93 -1.01 -3.20
CA GLU A 169 12.78 -1.01 -4.65
C GLU A 169 11.29 -1.07 -4.99
N ALA A 170 10.76 0.08 -5.42
CA ALA A 170 9.38 0.19 -5.88
C ALA A 170 9.16 -0.64 -7.15
N VAL A 171 8.06 -1.39 -7.19
CA VAL A 171 7.65 -2.18 -8.35
C VAL A 171 6.29 -1.74 -8.88
N HIS A 172 5.28 -1.66 -8.02
CA HIS A 172 3.97 -1.13 -8.36
C HIS A 172 3.67 0.12 -7.53
N LEU A 173 3.11 1.14 -8.17
CA LEU A 173 2.65 2.37 -7.52
C LEU A 173 1.19 2.58 -7.88
N PHE A 174 0.32 2.84 -6.90
CA PHE A 174 -1.09 3.02 -7.18
C PHE A 174 -1.79 3.89 -6.13
N ASN A 175 -2.92 4.45 -6.51
CA ASN A 175 -3.88 5.09 -5.61
C ASN A 175 -5.31 4.87 -6.13
N ASP A 176 -6.27 5.67 -5.68
CA ASP A 176 -7.67 5.63 -6.09
C ASP A 176 -7.90 5.99 -7.57
N GLU A 177 -6.97 6.66 -8.23
CA GLU A 177 -7.13 7.14 -9.62
C GLU A 177 -6.39 6.28 -10.65
N GLY A 178 -5.36 5.54 -10.25
CA GLY A 178 -4.62 4.71 -11.19
C GLY A 178 -3.54 3.84 -10.56
N ALA A 179 -2.98 2.95 -11.39
CA ALA A 179 -1.94 2.02 -11.00
C ALA A 179 -0.87 1.89 -12.09
N TYR A 180 0.38 1.73 -11.66
CA TYR A 180 1.56 1.75 -12.53
C TYR A 180 2.54 0.66 -12.12
N ALA A 181 3.22 0.04 -13.08
CA ALA A 181 4.42 -0.77 -12.87
C ALA A 181 5.67 0.05 -13.18
N ILE A 182 6.78 -0.29 -12.53
CA ILE A 182 8.11 0.09 -12.98
C ILE A 182 8.62 -0.99 -13.94
N GLU A 183 9.00 -0.56 -15.15
CA GLU A 183 9.55 -1.42 -16.17
C GLU A 183 10.76 -2.23 -15.67
N GLY A 184 10.80 -3.52 -16.03
CA GLY A 184 11.89 -4.44 -15.67
C GLY A 184 11.95 -4.85 -14.19
N ARG A 185 10.90 -4.59 -13.40
CA ARG A 185 10.85 -4.94 -11.98
C ARG A 185 9.73 -5.91 -11.63
N THR A 186 9.89 -6.59 -10.51
CA THR A 186 9.02 -7.68 -10.07
C THR A 186 8.97 -7.71 -8.55
N VAL A 187 7.78 -7.78 -7.96
CA VAL A 187 7.64 -7.94 -6.51
C VAL A 187 8.17 -9.33 -6.14
N MET A 188 8.76 -9.49 -4.97
CA MET A 188 9.19 -10.79 -4.45
C MET A 188 8.11 -11.43 -3.56
N GLU A 189 8.22 -12.74 -3.33
CA GLU A 189 7.37 -13.44 -2.37
C GLU A 189 7.51 -12.86 -0.94
N PRO A 190 6.44 -12.90 -0.12
CA PRO A 190 5.16 -13.56 -0.35
C PRO A 190 4.14 -12.71 -1.14
N MET A 191 4.43 -11.44 -1.45
CA MET A 191 3.42 -10.58 -2.10
C MET A 191 3.03 -11.03 -3.50
N THR A 192 3.95 -11.61 -4.28
CA THR A 192 3.61 -12.21 -5.59
C THR A 192 2.51 -13.27 -5.51
N ALA A 193 2.41 -13.99 -4.39
CA ALA A 193 1.35 -14.98 -4.18
C ALA A 193 -0.04 -14.34 -4.06
N CYS A 194 -0.12 -13.04 -3.73
CA CYS A 194 -1.37 -12.28 -3.58
C CYS A 194 -1.98 -11.82 -4.91
N PHE A 195 -1.27 -11.99 -6.04
CA PHE A 195 -1.72 -11.61 -7.39
C PHE A 195 -2.11 -12.84 -8.24
N SER A 196 -2.64 -13.90 -7.61
CA SER A 196 -2.67 -15.25 -8.20
C SER A 196 -3.25 -15.33 -9.62
N THR A 197 -2.55 -16.10 -10.46
CA THR A 197 -2.73 -16.49 -11.88
C THR A 197 -2.20 -15.57 -12.98
N TRP A 198 -2.29 -14.24 -12.88
CA TRP A 198 -1.95 -13.36 -14.02
C TRP A 198 -0.65 -12.56 -13.88
N LEU A 199 -0.13 -12.38 -12.66
CA LEU A 199 1.15 -11.68 -12.49
C LEU A 199 2.29 -12.43 -13.19
N SER A 200 2.27 -13.76 -13.26
CA SER A 200 3.25 -14.51 -14.08
C SER A 200 3.26 -14.07 -15.54
N ASP A 201 2.12 -13.68 -16.11
CA ASP A 201 2.02 -13.23 -17.51
C ASP A 201 2.52 -11.79 -17.67
N TYR A 202 2.27 -10.92 -16.69
CA TYR A 202 2.81 -9.55 -16.66
C TYR A 202 4.32 -9.51 -16.38
N LEU A 203 4.82 -10.42 -15.53
CA LEU A 203 6.25 -10.63 -15.29
C LEU A 203 6.94 -11.19 -16.53
N ASN A 204 6.26 -12.02 -17.31
CA ASN A 204 6.75 -12.39 -18.64
C ASN A 204 6.83 -11.16 -19.55
N TRP A 205 5.84 -10.26 -19.54
CA TRP A 205 5.85 -9.04 -20.37
C TRP A 205 6.96 -8.05 -19.98
N SER A 206 7.23 -7.85 -18.69
CA SER A 206 8.37 -7.03 -18.24
C SER A 206 9.74 -7.67 -18.48
N TYR A 207 9.79 -8.97 -18.79
CA TYR A 207 11.00 -9.69 -19.23
C TYR A 207 11.13 -9.86 -20.76
N ILE A 208 10.09 -9.55 -21.55
CA ILE A 208 10.06 -9.83 -23.01
C ILE A 208 10.86 -8.82 -23.86
N GLU A 209 11.39 -7.73 -23.30
CA GLU A 209 12.35 -6.86 -24.03
C GLU A 209 13.82 -7.07 -23.62
N GLY A 210 14.22 -8.29 -23.24
CA GLY A 210 15.55 -8.51 -22.67
C GLY A 210 16.26 -9.83 -22.95
N ARG A 211 15.76 -10.72 -23.82
CA ARG A 211 16.49 -11.95 -24.16
C ARG A 211 17.09 -11.91 -25.57
N LYS A 212 18.41 -11.77 -25.61
CA LYS A 212 19.26 -12.43 -26.61
C LYS A 212 19.20 -13.95 -26.41
#